data_AF-A0A7X8LI93-F1
#
_entry.id   AF-A0A7X8LI93-F1
#
_cell.length_a   1.000
_cell.length_b   1.000
_cell.length_c   1.000
_cell.angle_alpha   90.00
_cell.angle_beta   90.00
_cell.angle_gamma   90.00
#
_symmetry.space_group_name_H-M   'P 1'
#
loop_
_entity.id
_entity.type
_entity.pdbx_description
1 polymer ?
#
loop_
_entity_poly.entity_id
_entity_poly.type
_entity_poly.pdbx_seq_one_letter_code
_entity_poly.pdbx_strand_id
1 'polypeptide(L)'
;CFLLIAPVQIEMIELGRHFGVPTRQVGTGLWLGLLGGVFVGGFVVLCWAYGMGGDSLEVTWPYQQNWYYNTYRAAELAADRAMTTGSLVKPETACMNIFANPDAKGLALGAVITLILALFRSLFMWFPFHPLGYVLSSSHHMQNFWLAALIAWVIRIAVLKIGGARAIREGLTPFCVGMFLACVVSIIFFDVIGLFLQISGVTGIYNGIP
;
A
#
# COMPACT_ATOMS: atom_id res chain seq x y z
N CYS A 1 -3.25 -0.83 12.87
CA CYS A 1 -4.62 -1.18 12.39
C CYS A 1 -4.84 -2.69 12.19
N PHE A 2 -3.85 -3.49 11.74
CA PHE A 2 -4.06 -4.93 11.47
C PHE A 2 -4.51 -5.77 12.69
N LEU A 3 -4.08 -5.41 13.91
CA LEU A 3 -4.43 -6.14 15.14
C LEU A 3 -5.88 -5.92 15.62
N LEU A 4 -6.58 -4.89 15.10
CA LEU A 4 -7.97 -4.61 15.46
C LEU A 4 -8.97 -5.30 14.52
N ILE A 5 -8.52 -5.79 13.36
CA ILE A 5 -9.39 -6.42 12.37
C ILE A 5 -10.05 -7.68 12.94
N ALA A 6 -9.27 -8.56 13.56
CA ALA A 6 -9.80 -9.80 14.13
C ALA A 6 -10.85 -9.58 15.25
N PRO A 7 -10.61 -8.74 16.28
CA PRO A 7 -11.63 -8.49 17.30
C PRO A 7 -12.85 -7.75 16.75
N VAL A 8 -12.69 -6.77 15.83
CA VAL A 8 -13.82 -6.07 15.20
C VAL A 8 -14.65 -7.00 14.34
N GLN A 9 -14.03 -7.94 13.61
CA GLN A 9 -14.77 -8.94 12.84
C GLN A 9 -15.62 -9.84 13.74
N ILE A 10 -15.08 -10.25 14.89
CA ILE A 10 -15.82 -11.05 15.88
C ILE A 10 -17.00 -10.26 16.46
N GLU A 11 -16.78 -8.99 16.81
CA GLU A 11 -17.81 -8.11 17.35
C GLU A 11 -18.93 -7.82 16.33
N MET A 12 -18.57 -7.64 15.05
CA MET A 12 -19.53 -7.51 13.95
C MET A 12 -20.35 -8.78 13.73
N ILE A 13 -19.75 -9.97 13.87
CA ILE A 13 -20.47 -11.24 13.78
C ILE A 13 -21.45 -11.39 14.96
N GLU A 14 -21.05 -10.99 16.16
CA GLU A 14 -21.93 -11.06 17.34
C GLU A 14 -23.08 -10.04 17.26
N LEU A 15 -22.82 -8.84 16.73
CA LEU A 15 -23.87 -7.88 16.38
C LEU A 15 -24.84 -8.46 15.34
N GLY A 16 -24.33 -9.13 14.30
CA GLY A 16 -25.17 -9.83 13.31
C GLY A 16 -26.07 -10.89 13.97
N ARG A 17 -25.56 -11.61 14.98
CA ARG A 17 -26.33 -12.56 15.79
C ARG A 17 -27.42 -11.86 16.60
N HIS A 18 -27.12 -10.73 17.24
CA HIS A 18 -28.09 -9.93 18.00
C HIS A 18 -29.23 -9.38 17.13
N PHE A 19 -28.94 -8.98 15.89
CA PHE A 19 -29.94 -8.47 14.94
C PHE A 19 -30.61 -9.58 14.10
N GLY A 20 -30.31 -10.87 14.37
CA GLY A 20 -30.90 -12.00 13.65
C GLY A 20 -30.50 -12.11 12.18
N VAL A 21 -29.41 -11.45 11.77
CA VAL A 21 -28.94 -11.46 10.39
C VAL A 21 -28.12 -12.73 10.14
N PRO A 22 -28.50 -13.58 9.18
CA PRO A 22 -27.72 -14.77 8.85
C PRO A 22 -26.36 -14.36 8.26
N THR A 23 -25.30 -15.07 8.66
CA THR A 23 -23.90 -14.82 8.25
C THR A 23 -23.70 -14.76 6.74
N ARG A 24 -24.51 -15.49 5.97
CA ARG A 24 -24.52 -15.46 4.50
C ARG A 24 -24.92 -14.09 3.94
N GLN A 25 -25.87 -13.39 4.57
CA GLN A 25 -26.30 -12.05 4.13
C GLN A 25 -25.27 -10.98 4.46
N VAL A 26 -24.56 -11.10 5.58
CA VAL A 26 -23.42 -10.23 5.91
C VAL A 26 -22.33 -10.35 4.85
N GLY A 27 -22.01 -11.58 4.44
CA GLY A 27 -21.06 -11.84 3.36
C GLY A 27 -21.49 -11.21 2.04
N THR A 28 -22.77 -11.35 1.65
CA THR A 28 -23.31 -10.72 0.44
C THR A 28 -23.23 -9.20 0.52
N GLY A 29 -23.54 -8.59 1.67
CA GLY A 29 -23.43 -7.15 1.88
C GLY A 29 -22.00 -6.63 1.72
N LEU A 30 -21.01 -7.34 2.27
CA LEU A 30 -19.59 -7.03 2.09
C LEU A 30 -19.17 -7.10 0.62
N TRP A 31 -19.59 -8.15 -0.10
CA TRP A 31 -19.30 -8.28 -1.53
C TRP A 31 -19.97 -7.18 -2.36
N LEU A 32 -21.22 -6.84 -2.07
CA LEU A 32 -21.93 -5.75 -2.75
C LEU A 32 -21.27 -4.40 -2.47
N GLY A 33 -20.85 -4.12 -1.24
CA GLY A 33 -20.11 -2.91 -0.89
C GLY A 33 -18.76 -2.82 -1.59
N LEU A 34 -18.00 -3.92 -1.61
CA LEU A 34 -16.71 -3.99 -2.32
C LEU A 34 -16.90 -3.75 -3.82
N LEU A 35 -17.81 -4.48 -4.46
CA LEU A 35 -18.08 -4.34 -5.88
C LEU A 35 -18.61 -2.93 -6.19
N GLY A 36 -19.54 -2.41 -5.40
CA GLY A 36 -20.05 -1.05 -5.55
C GLY A 36 -18.95 0.00 -5.46
N GLY A 37 -18.07 -0.11 -4.46
CA GLY A 37 -16.92 0.80 -4.31
C GLY A 37 -15.95 0.73 -5.48
N VAL A 38 -15.62 -0.48 -5.96
CA VAL A 38 -14.75 -0.67 -7.13
C VAL A 38 -15.39 -0.10 -8.40
N PHE A 39 -16.69 -0.34 -8.62
CA PHE A 39 -17.40 0.16 -9.79
C PHE A 39 -17.51 1.69 -9.77
N VAL A 40 -17.98 2.29 -8.67
CA VAL A 40 -18.16 3.74 -8.59
C VAL A 40 -16.81 4.45 -8.59
N GLY A 41 -15.86 3.99 -7.78
CA GLY A 41 -14.51 4.56 -7.74
C GLY A 41 -13.78 4.42 -9.07
N GLY A 42 -13.82 3.22 -9.65
CA GLY A 42 -13.22 2.97 -10.97
C GLY A 42 -13.85 3.81 -12.07
N PHE A 43 -15.18 3.96 -12.07
CA PHE A 43 -15.89 4.80 -13.03
C PHE A 43 -15.50 6.27 -12.92
N VAL A 44 -15.45 6.85 -11.71
CA VAL A 44 -15.04 8.25 -11.50
C VAL A 44 -13.62 8.48 -11.99
N VAL A 45 -12.69 7.58 -11.63
CA VAL A 45 -11.29 7.65 -12.06
C VAL A 45 -11.18 7.60 -13.58
N LEU A 46 -11.92 6.70 -14.23
CA LEU A 46 -11.97 6.62 -15.70
C LEU A 46 -12.55 7.87 -16.34
N CYS A 47 -13.62 8.45 -15.80
CA CYS A 47 -14.19 9.70 -16.30
C CYS A 47 -13.18 10.85 -16.23
N TRP A 48 -12.41 10.96 -15.16
CA TRP A 48 -11.33 11.95 -15.05
C TRP A 48 -10.19 11.68 -16.03
N ALA A 49 -9.76 10.42 -16.15
CA ALA A 49 -8.70 10.01 -17.07
C ALA A 49 -9.03 10.32 -18.53
N TYR A 50 -10.26 9.99 -18.95
CA TYR A 50 -10.71 10.21 -20.33
C TYR A 50 -11.11 11.66 -20.58
N GLY A 51 -11.61 12.38 -19.56
CA GLY A 51 -12.05 13.77 -19.70
C GLY A 51 -10.91 14.77 -19.81
N MET A 52 -9.90 14.65 -18.95
CA MET A 52 -8.73 15.57 -18.95
C MET A 52 -7.54 15.01 -19.76
N GLY A 53 -7.55 13.72 -20.08
CA GLY A 53 -6.40 13.00 -20.61
C GLY A 53 -5.48 12.53 -19.48
N GLY A 54 -5.15 11.23 -19.44
CA GLY A 54 -4.39 10.63 -18.34
C GLY A 54 -3.03 11.26 -18.06
N ASP A 55 -2.41 11.86 -19.08
CA ASP A 55 -1.12 12.57 -18.98
C ASP A 55 -1.26 14.04 -18.56
N SER A 56 -2.46 14.61 -18.63
CA SER A 56 -2.75 15.99 -18.19
C SER A 56 -3.19 16.07 -16.73
N LEU A 57 -3.47 14.93 -16.10
CA LEU A 57 -3.82 14.88 -14.68
C LEU A 57 -2.59 15.21 -13.83
N GLU A 58 -2.75 16.03 -12.80
CA GLU A 58 -1.68 16.32 -11.83
C GLU A 58 -1.15 15.03 -11.16
N VAL A 59 -2.05 14.06 -10.95
CA VAL A 59 -1.77 12.76 -10.34
C VAL A 59 -1.57 11.69 -11.42
N THR A 60 -0.43 11.73 -12.11
CA THR A 60 -0.12 10.80 -13.22
C THR A 60 0.37 9.42 -12.77
N TRP A 61 0.80 9.24 -11.51
CA TRP A 61 1.42 8.00 -11.02
C TRP A 61 0.61 6.69 -11.26
N PRO A 62 -0.74 6.68 -11.31
CA PRO A 62 -1.51 5.48 -11.64
C PRO A 62 -1.40 5.09 -13.12
N TYR A 63 -1.27 6.08 -14.01
CA TYR A 63 -1.26 5.91 -15.47
C TYR A 63 0.17 5.78 -15.99
N GLN A 64 1.07 6.61 -15.48
CA GLN A 64 2.49 6.55 -15.73
C GLN A 64 3.16 5.74 -14.62
N GLN A 65 3.11 4.41 -14.75
CA GLN A 65 3.83 3.48 -13.87
C GLN A 65 5.36 3.49 -14.10
N ASN A 66 5.90 4.62 -14.55
CA ASN A 66 7.32 4.83 -14.83
C ASN A 66 8.19 4.56 -13.60
N TRP A 67 7.67 4.78 -12.39
CA TRP A 67 8.39 4.50 -11.15
C TRP A 67 8.63 3.00 -10.89
N TYR A 68 7.79 2.12 -11.44
CA TYR A 68 7.90 0.66 -11.26
C TYR A 68 8.46 -0.04 -12.50
N TYR A 69 8.07 0.39 -13.70
CA TYR A 69 8.45 -0.26 -14.96
C TYR A 69 9.56 0.46 -15.73
N ASN A 70 10.25 1.44 -15.13
CA ASN A 70 11.32 2.19 -15.80
C ASN A 70 12.35 1.25 -16.46
N THR A 71 12.82 0.28 -15.68
CA THR A 71 13.86 -0.68 -16.07
C THR A 71 13.36 -1.60 -17.18
N TYR A 72 12.11 -2.03 -17.12
CA TYR A 72 11.48 -2.84 -18.16
C TYR A 72 11.30 -2.05 -19.47
N ARG A 73 10.79 -0.81 -19.40
CA ARG A 73 10.63 0.07 -20.56
C ARG A 73 11.97 0.41 -21.22
N ALA A 74 13.00 0.67 -20.42
CA ALA A 74 14.34 0.95 -20.93
C ALA A 74 14.94 -0.29 -21.64
N ALA A 75 14.70 -1.49 -21.11
CA ALA A 75 15.12 -2.74 -21.73
C ALA A 75 14.36 -3.02 -23.04
N GLU A 76 13.05 -2.77 -23.08
CA GLU A 76 12.22 -2.92 -24.28
C GLU A 76 12.64 -1.94 -25.38
N LEU A 77 12.85 -0.66 -25.03
CA LEU A 77 13.33 0.36 -25.98
C LEU A 77 14.73 0.02 -26.53
N ALA A 78 15.60 -0.58 -25.71
CA ALA A 78 16.91 -1.06 -26.14
C ALA A 78 16.77 -2.28 -27.08
N ALA A 79 15.82 -3.18 -26.81
CA ALA A 79 15.51 -4.32 -27.67
C ALA A 79 14.96 -3.86 -29.03
N ASP A 80 14.03 -2.91 -29.07
CA ASP A 80 13.48 -2.34 -30.31
C ASP A 80 14.57 -1.65 -31.17
N ARG A 81 15.48 -0.89 -30.53
CA ARG A 81 16.63 -0.30 -31.22
C ARG A 81 17.58 -1.34 -31.77
N ALA A 82 17.76 -2.47 -31.07
CA ALA A 82 18.58 -3.57 -31.54
C ALA A 82 17.93 -4.31 -32.73
N MET A 83 16.60 -4.50 -32.70
CA MET A 83 15.83 -5.13 -33.78
C MET A 83 15.87 -4.29 -35.07
N THR A 84 15.81 -2.96 -34.95
CA THR A 84 15.86 -2.03 -36.09
C THR A 84 17.25 -1.85 -36.69
N THR A 85 18.31 -2.00 -35.88
CA THR A 85 19.71 -1.79 -36.32
C THR A 85 20.38 -3.08 -36.83
N GLY A 86 19.69 -4.24 -36.77
CA GLY A 86 20.19 -5.52 -37.29
C GLY A 86 21.35 -6.14 -36.50
N SER A 87 21.80 -5.49 -35.43
CA SER A 87 22.77 -6.03 -34.48
C SER A 87 22.01 -6.55 -33.27
N LEU A 88 21.65 -7.83 -33.30
CA LEU A 88 20.93 -8.49 -32.19
C LEU A 88 21.79 -8.65 -30.92
N VAL A 89 23.02 -8.14 -30.90
CA VAL A 89 23.96 -8.40 -29.81
C VAL A 89 24.88 -7.20 -29.59
N LYS A 90 24.54 -6.37 -28.60
CA LYS A 90 25.42 -6.18 -27.43
C LYS A 90 24.57 -6.28 -26.14
N PRO A 91 24.40 -7.51 -25.60
CA PRO A 91 23.69 -7.80 -24.37
C PRO A 91 24.65 -7.54 -23.21
N GLU A 92 24.96 -6.29 -22.93
CA GLU A 92 25.85 -5.95 -21.81
C GLU A 92 25.24 -6.26 -20.44
N THR A 93 23.98 -6.68 -20.37
CA THR A 93 23.44 -7.40 -19.22
C THR A 93 22.44 -8.45 -19.70
N ALA A 94 22.88 -9.68 -20.00
CA ALA A 94 21.98 -10.82 -20.03
C ALA A 94 21.10 -10.75 -18.76
N CYS A 95 19.79 -10.53 -18.94
CA CYS A 95 18.88 -10.10 -17.87
C CYS A 95 18.80 -11.09 -16.70
N MET A 96 19.28 -12.32 -16.89
CA MET A 96 19.45 -13.35 -15.87
C MET A 96 20.91 -13.81 -15.64
N ASN A 97 21.92 -13.16 -16.22
CA ASN A 97 23.31 -13.51 -15.93
C ASN A 97 23.72 -12.92 -14.58
N ILE A 98 23.60 -13.75 -13.55
CA ILE A 98 23.91 -13.45 -12.15
C ILE A 98 25.37 -12.97 -11.98
N PHE A 99 26.29 -13.20 -12.92
CA PHE A 99 27.69 -12.77 -12.77
C PHE A 99 28.01 -11.44 -13.45
N ALA A 100 27.31 -11.10 -14.54
CA ALA A 100 27.54 -9.87 -15.29
C ALA A 100 26.56 -8.75 -14.90
N ASN A 101 25.31 -9.09 -14.58
CA ASN A 101 24.26 -8.11 -14.31
C ASN A 101 24.12 -7.85 -12.79
N PRO A 102 24.34 -6.61 -12.31
CA PRO A 102 24.17 -6.26 -10.89
C PRO A 102 22.73 -6.45 -10.39
N ASP A 103 21.72 -6.29 -11.25
CA ASP A 103 20.32 -6.45 -10.87
C ASP A 103 19.98 -7.93 -10.65
N ALA A 104 20.49 -8.80 -11.53
CA ALA A 104 20.36 -10.26 -11.40
C ALA A 104 21.10 -10.79 -10.16
N LYS A 105 22.24 -10.18 -9.79
CA LYS A 105 22.94 -10.45 -8.52
C LYS A 105 22.06 -10.13 -7.32
N GLY A 106 21.47 -8.93 -7.31
CA GLY A 106 20.58 -8.50 -6.23
C GLY A 106 19.39 -9.43 -6.05
N LEU A 107 18.75 -9.84 -7.16
CA LEU A 107 17.64 -10.78 -7.16
C LEU A 107 18.06 -12.17 -6.64
N ALA A 108 19.20 -12.69 -7.11
CA ALA A 108 19.72 -13.99 -6.68
C ALA A 108 20.08 -13.99 -5.18
N LEU A 109 20.75 -12.93 -4.70
CA LEU A 109 21.06 -12.75 -3.29
C LEU A 109 19.78 -12.65 -2.44
N GLY A 110 18.81 -11.85 -2.86
CA GLY A 110 17.53 -11.72 -2.18
C GLY A 110 16.76 -13.04 -2.11
N ALA A 111 16.76 -13.83 -3.20
CA ALA A 111 16.16 -15.16 -3.25
C ALA A 111 16.85 -16.13 -2.28
N VAL A 112 18.19 -16.15 -2.25
CA VAL A 112 18.97 -16.98 -1.32
C VAL A 112 18.70 -16.58 0.13
N ILE A 113 18.72 -15.30 0.45
CA ILE A 113 18.43 -14.80 1.80
C ILE A 113 17.00 -15.18 2.23
N THR A 114 16.03 -15.00 1.34
CA THR A 114 14.63 -15.37 1.61
C THR A 114 14.48 -16.87 1.83
N LEU A 115 15.14 -17.70 1.03
CA LEU A 115 15.16 -19.15 1.19
C LEU A 115 15.76 -19.56 2.54
N ILE A 116 16.90 -18.96 2.92
CA ILE A 116 17.54 -19.20 4.22
C ILE A 116 16.60 -18.83 5.36
N LEU A 117 15.95 -17.66 5.30
CA LEU A 117 14.97 -17.26 6.32
C LEU A 117 13.75 -18.19 6.36
N ALA A 118 13.25 -18.64 5.21
CA ALA A 118 12.14 -19.58 5.12
C ALA A 118 12.51 -20.95 5.73
N LEU A 119 13.72 -21.45 5.45
CA LEU A 119 14.24 -22.69 6.00
C LEU A 119 14.46 -22.58 7.52
N PHE A 120 15.09 -21.50 7.99
CA PHE A 120 15.26 -21.29 9.43
C PHE A 120 13.94 -21.14 10.17
N ARG A 121 12.91 -20.56 9.54
CA ARG A 121 11.57 -20.52 10.12
C ARG A 121 10.92 -21.91 10.17
N SER A 122 11.15 -22.77 9.17
CA SER A 122 10.63 -24.15 9.18
C SER A 122 11.32 -25.03 10.23
N LEU A 123 12.59 -24.76 10.54
CA LEU A 123 13.40 -25.52 11.50
C LEU A 123 13.29 -25.00 12.94
N PHE A 124 13.11 -23.68 13.12
CA PHE A 124 13.08 -23.03 14.43
C PHE A 124 11.81 -22.20 14.60
N MET A 125 10.81 -22.80 15.23
CA MET A 125 9.51 -22.16 15.52
C MET A 125 9.65 -20.92 16.43
N TRP A 126 10.77 -20.81 17.17
CA TRP A 126 11.08 -19.74 18.11
C TRP A 126 11.93 -18.59 17.52
N PHE A 127 12.35 -18.66 16.25
CA PHE A 127 13.25 -17.64 15.68
C PHE A 127 12.53 -16.29 15.49
N PRO A 128 13.09 -15.16 15.99
CA PRO A 128 12.40 -13.87 16.03
C PRO A 128 12.33 -13.14 14.68
N PHE A 129 13.13 -13.54 13.68
CA PHE A 129 13.13 -12.91 12.36
C PHE A 129 12.08 -13.53 11.44
N HIS A 130 11.11 -12.70 11.03
CA HIS A 130 10.01 -13.13 10.19
C HIS A 130 10.30 -12.85 8.70
N PRO A 131 10.25 -13.85 7.80
CA PRO A 131 10.51 -13.67 6.36
C PRO A 131 9.54 -12.68 5.70
N LEU A 132 8.29 -12.56 6.19
CA LEU A 132 7.39 -11.49 5.71
C LEU A 132 7.97 -10.10 5.93
N GLY A 133 8.68 -9.82 7.02
CA GLY A 133 9.25 -8.49 7.26
C GLY A 133 10.32 -8.15 6.23
N TYR A 134 11.15 -9.13 5.87
CA TYR A 134 12.18 -8.99 4.85
C TYR A 134 11.57 -8.77 3.45
N VAL A 135 10.57 -9.57 3.07
CA VAL A 135 9.89 -9.42 1.77
C VAL A 135 9.13 -8.09 1.69
N LEU A 136 8.37 -7.75 2.74
CA LEU A 136 7.60 -6.51 2.80
C LEU A 136 8.47 -5.25 2.84
N SER A 137 9.74 -5.35 3.29
CA SER A 137 10.70 -4.25 3.24
C SER A 137 10.98 -3.75 1.82
N SER A 138 10.82 -4.61 0.80
CA SER A 138 10.97 -4.22 -0.60
C SER A 138 9.75 -3.49 -1.17
N SER A 139 8.60 -3.58 -0.49
CA SER A 139 7.37 -2.94 -0.95
C SER A 139 7.42 -1.43 -0.75
N HIS A 140 6.98 -0.68 -1.76
CA HIS A 140 6.92 0.79 -1.71
C HIS A 140 6.14 1.32 -0.47
N HIS A 141 5.10 0.61 -0.06
CA HIS A 141 4.33 0.94 1.15
C HIS A 141 5.17 0.89 2.43
N MET A 142 6.12 -0.05 2.53
CA MET A 142 6.98 -0.16 3.71
C MET A 142 8.03 0.95 3.75
N GLN A 143 8.53 1.41 2.59
CA GLN A 143 9.45 2.57 2.52
C GLN A 143 8.83 3.84 3.10
N ASN A 144 7.53 4.05 2.94
CA ASN A 144 6.85 5.22 3.51
C ASN A 144 6.40 4.99 4.96
N PHE A 145 6.08 3.74 5.32
CA PHE A 145 5.44 3.44 6.61
C PHE A 145 6.40 2.97 7.72
N TRP A 146 7.67 2.65 7.42
CA TRP A 146 8.57 2.05 8.40
C TRP A 146 8.80 2.94 9.64
N LEU A 147 8.95 4.26 9.46
CA LEU A 147 9.10 5.20 10.58
C LEU A 147 7.83 5.26 11.43
N ALA A 148 6.66 5.36 10.80
CA ALA A 148 5.38 5.38 11.50
C ALA A 148 5.16 4.07 12.28
N ALA A 149 5.52 2.92 11.69
CA ALA A 149 5.46 1.62 12.33
C ALA A 149 6.42 1.52 13.53
N LEU A 150 7.65 2.04 13.40
CA LEU A 150 8.65 2.07 14.47
C LEU A 150 8.16 2.95 15.63
N ILE A 151 7.66 4.15 15.34
CA ILE A 151 7.11 5.06 16.35
C ILE A 151 5.93 4.40 17.06
N ALA A 152 4.98 3.80 16.32
CA ALA A 152 3.85 3.08 16.90
C ALA A 152 4.31 1.92 17.82
N TRP A 153 5.37 1.20 17.44
CA TRP A 153 5.95 0.14 18.26
C TRP A 153 6.60 0.67 19.55
N VAL A 154 7.37 1.76 19.46
CA VAL A 154 7.99 2.40 20.63
C VAL A 154 6.93 2.94 21.59
N ILE A 155 5.90 3.63 21.09
CA ILE A 155 4.78 4.11 21.90
C ILE A 155 4.09 2.94 22.59
N ARG A 156 3.85 1.84 21.87
CA ARG A 156 3.24 0.63 22.43
C ARG A 156 4.09 0.04 23.56
N ILE A 157 5.41 -0.07 23.38
CA ILE A 157 6.31 -0.58 24.43
C ILE A 157 6.33 0.36 25.64
N ALA A 158 6.44 1.67 25.42
CA ALA A 158 6.44 2.65 26.49
C ALA A 158 5.15 2.56 27.32
N VAL A 159 4.00 2.46 26.66
CA VAL A 159 2.70 2.38 27.34
C VAL A 159 2.52 1.04 28.05
N LEU A 160 3.00 -0.07 27.47
CA LEU A 160 3.02 -1.37 28.16
C LEU A 160 3.86 -1.33 29.43
N LYS A 161 5.02 -0.68 29.40
CA LYS A 161 5.92 -0.58 30.56
C LYS A 161 5.37 0.32 31.67
N ILE A 162 4.63 1.38 31.32
CA ILE A 162 4.14 2.37 32.30
C ILE A 162 2.77 1.98 32.87
N GLY A 163 1.84 1.50 32.04
CA GLY A 163 0.42 1.34 32.42
C GLY A 163 -0.15 -0.08 32.33
N GLY A 164 0.68 -1.07 31.97
CA GLY A 164 0.25 -2.46 31.79
C GLY A 164 -0.80 -2.65 30.69
N ALA A 165 -1.40 -3.85 30.63
CA ALA A 165 -2.35 -4.20 29.57
C ALA A 165 -3.65 -3.37 29.60
N ARG A 166 -4.01 -2.80 30.75
CA ARG A 166 -5.22 -2.00 30.95
C ARG A 166 -5.13 -0.62 30.28
N ALA A 167 -3.96 0.03 30.35
CA ALA A 167 -3.72 1.33 29.71
C ALA A 167 -3.87 1.30 28.18
N ILE A 168 -3.56 0.17 27.55
CA ILE A 168 -3.77 0.01 26.10
C ILE A 168 -5.25 0.00 25.75
N ARG A 169 -6.04 -0.81 26.47
CA ARG A 169 -7.47 -0.99 26.17
C ARG A 169 -8.26 0.26 26.48
N GLU A 170 -8.04 0.86 27.65
CA GLU A 170 -8.86 1.97 28.12
C GLU A 170 -8.39 3.35 27.61
N GLY A 171 -7.09 3.53 27.33
CA GLY A 171 -6.53 4.82 26.91
C GLY A 171 -6.10 4.87 25.45
N LEU A 172 -5.24 3.94 25.04
CA LEU A 172 -4.60 4.03 23.72
C LEU A 172 -5.55 3.73 22.57
N THR A 173 -6.43 2.75 22.76
CA THR A 173 -7.39 2.33 21.74
C THR A 173 -8.34 3.47 21.34
N PRO A 174 -9.06 4.12 22.29
CA PRO A 174 -9.92 5.26 21.94
C PRO A 174 -9.12 6.46 21.39
N PHE A 175 -7.90 6.70 21.88
CA PHE A 175 -7.05 7.76 21.33
C PHE A 175 -6.66 7.52 19.87
N CYS A 176 -6.23 6.32 19.51
CA CYS A 176 -5.91 5.96 18.13
C CYS A 176 -7.13 6.03 17.20
N VAL A 177 -8.30 5.60 17.69
CA VAL A 177 -9.56 5.73 16.94
C VAL A 177 -9.92 7.21 16.75
N GLY A 178 -9.75 8.03 17.79
CA GLY A 178 -9.97 9.48 17.71
C GLY A 178 -9.04 10.17 16.71
N MET A 179 -7.74 9.84 16.71
CA MET A 179 -6.79 10.35 15.70
C MET A 179 -7.18 9.93 14.28
N PHE A 180 -7.54 8.67 14.08
CA PHE A 180 -7.99 8.19 12.77
C PHE A 180 -9.23 8.94 12.30
N LEU A 181 -10.22 9.11 13.18
CA LEU A 181 -11.43 9.85 12.88
C LEU A 181 -11.12 11.32 12.55
N ALA A 182 -10.22 11.96 13.29
CA ALA A 182 -9.77 13.32 13.02
C ALA A 182 -9.10 13.47 11.65
N CYS A 183 -8.25 12.51 11.25
CA CYS A 183 -7.67 12.48 9.90
C CYS A 183 -8.76 12.39 8.81
N VAL A 184 -9.74 11.50 8.97
CA VAL A 184 -10.84 11.35 8.00
C VAL A 184 -11.67 12.63 7.90
N VAL A 185 -12.04 13.21 9.05
CA VAL A 185 -12.79 14.48 9.09
C VAL A 185 -12.00 15.61 8.45
N SER A 186 -10.69 15.69 8.70
CA SER A 186 -9.83 16.71 8.10
C SER A 186 -9.77 16.60 6.58
N ILE A 187 -9.66 15.38 6.03
CA ILE A 187 -9.67 15.16 4.58
C ILE A 187 -10.98 15.67 3.99
N ILE A 188 -12.12 15.22 4.54
CA ILE A 188 -13.45 15.63 4.05
C ILE A 188 -13.61 17.16 4.14
N PHE A 189 -13.16 17.77 5.23
CA PHE A 189 -13.24 19.21 5.44
C PHE A 189 -12.47 20.00 4.35
N PHE A 190 -11.22 19.62 4.08
CA PHE A 190 -10.43 20.27 3.02
C PHE A 190 -10.97 20.00 1.63
N ASP A 191 -11.51 18.80 1.38
CA ASP A 191 -12.08 18.44 0.09
C ASP A 191 -13.35 19.27 -0.21
N VAL A 192 -14.22 19.45 0.79
CA VAL A 192 -15.40 20.32 0.68
C VAL A 192 -15.01 21.78 0.43
N ILE A 193 -13.99 22.29 1.13
CA ILE A 193 -13.47 23.65 0.90
C ILE A 193 -12.90 23.78 -0.51
N GLY A 194 -12.10 22.80 -0.97
CA GLY A 194 -11.54 22.76 -2.31
C GLY A 194 -12.62 22.79 -3.39
N LEU A 195 -13.66 21.96 -3.22
CA LEU A 195 -14.79 21.89 -4.14
C LEU A 195 -15.59 23.20 -4.17
N PHE A 196 -15.82 23.83 -3.00
CA PHE A 196 -16.49 25.13 -2.92
C PHE A 196 -15.71 26.25 -3.61
N LEU A 197 -14.39 26.28 -3.43
CA LEU A 197 -13.51 27.26 -4.07
C LEU A 197 -13.43 27.04 -5.58
N GLN A 198 -13.43 25.78 -6.03
CA GLN A 198 -13.44 25.43 -7.44
C GLN A 198 -14.74 25.86 -8.14
N ILE A 199 -15.90 25.69 -7.50
CA ILE A 199 -17.18 26.22 -8.00
C ILE A 199 -17.16 27.75 -8.09
N SER A 200 -16.46 28.40 -7.15
CA SER A 200 -16.31 29.86 -7.12
C SER A 200 -15.30 30.41 -8.16
N GLY A 201 -14.74 29.53 -9.00
CA GLY A 201 -13.83 29.90 -10.10
C GLY A 201 -12.36 30.06 -9.71
N VAL A 202 -11.98 29.71 -8.47
CA VAL A 202 -10.58 29.75 -8.02
C VAL A 202 -9.93 28.40 -8.31
N THR A 203 -9.25 28.28 -9.45
CA THR A 203 -8.61 27.02 -9.90
C THR A 203 -7.15 26.88 -9.51
N GLY A 204 -6.53 27.92 -8.92
CA GLY A 204 -5.09 27.98 -8.64
C GLY A 204 -4.72 27.95 -7.16
N ILE A 205 -5.31 27.05 -6.36
CA ILE A 205 -5.02 26.99 -4.91
C ILE A 205 -3.76 26.16 -4.62
N TYR A 206 -3.49 25.13 -5.43
CA TYR A 206 -2.41 24.17 -5.20
C TYR A 206 -1.19 24.33 -6.13
N ASN A 207 -1.23 25.23 -7.11
CA ASN A 207 -0.14 25.46 -8.08
C ASN A 207 1.22 25.91 -7.48
N GLY A 208 1.30 26.08 -6.16
CA GLY A 208 2.49 26.59 -5.46
C GLY A 208 2.97 25.72 -4.29
N ILE A 209 2.42 24.52 -4.09
CA ILE A 209 2.97 23.58 -3.09
C ILE A 209 3.93 22.65 -3.83
N PRO A 210 5.24 22.70 -3.54
CA PRO A 210 6.24 21.85 -4.20
C PRO A 210 6.04 20.36 -3.91
#